data_AF-A0A9X9WY27-F1
#
_entry.id   AF-A0A9X9WY27-F1
#
_cell.length_a   1.000
_cell.length_b   1.000
_cell.length_c   1.000
_cell.angle_alpha   90.00
_cell.angle_beta   90.00
_cell.angle_gamma   90.00
#
_symmetry.space_group_name_H-M   'P 1'
#
loop_
_entity.id
_entity.type
_entity.pdbx_description
1 polymer ?
#
loop_
_entity_poly.entity_id
_entity_poly.type
_entity_poly.pdbx_seq_one_letter_code
_entity_poly.pdbx_strand_id
1 'polypeptide(L)'
;MRRLVILLVATLLLAALPAMAQRVALVVGAGAYRHVPGLANPPNDAADIAAALARLGFRTDLVLDPDRAQLEQAVRRLGQAARGAEAAVFYFAGHALEAGGRNWLLPVTAEIGSERDLRFEALDMDIVGEQLDGVARVSIVLLDACRDNPFRLRLAGVSRSATVGLGLAQLRAAVGTLVAFSTAPGTVAADGEGRNSPFTRALLRRIEAPGIELRQMLAEVRREVREATGGRQVPWEHSALEGAFYFVPPPAATAATGAARDAELVFWESVRASRNPADLQAYLARFPAGLFRDLAANRLRELGAPPGGGADRIAAPGAGAVTEESLATVLAARMTPEDAHRIAATYIAERGPAKAIAIQGVRRGSWRISALPENVDVAEIVLERCQIAYGAPCILVAVNDRLAEPGPPRPMPRVAHAGAFDLAQVPGILPTRRGPGADLARYVAGPEPKAMAMHPTGRFYWRTGAASRTAAEEAALNACNDDRERNRRDGPCLLYASDGQVVLPERRRTPTPP
;
A
#
# COMPACT_ATOMS: atom_id res chain seq x y z
N MET A 1 32.34 18.10 -53.37
CA MET A 1 31.93 16.97 -52.49
C MET A 1 32.00 17.32 -51.00
N ARG A 2 33.13 17.80 -50.45
CA ARG A 2 33.25 18.18 -49.03
C ARG A 2 32.22 19.22 -48.53
N ARG A 3 31.87 20.22 -49.33
CA ARG A 3 30.85 21.25 -48.95
C ARG A 3 29.41 20.72 -48.99
N LEU A 4 29.14 19.69 -49.79
CA LEU A 4 27.80 19.07 -49.89
C LEU A 4 27.51 18.14 -48.71
N VAL A 5 28.55 17.45 -48.21
CA VAL A 5 28.44 16.58 -47.02
C VAL A 5 28.24 17.40 -45.74
N ILE A 6 28.88 18.57 -45.62
CA ILE A 6 28.72 19.45 -44.45
C ILE A 6 27.30 20.05 -44.40
N LEU A 7 26.71 20.43 -45.54
CA LEU A 7 25.31 20.88 -45.55
C LEU A 7 24.33 19.76 -45.21
N LEU A 8 24.55 18.53 -45.70
CA LEU A 8 23.67 17.39 -45.43
C LEU A 8 23.68 16.99 -43.94
N VAL A 9 24.86 17.04 -43.29
CA VAL A 9 25.02 16.77 -41.85
C VAL A 9 24.43 17.90 -41.00
N ALA A 10 24.54 19.17 -41.44
CA ALA A 10 23.94 20.30 -40.75
C ALA A 10 22.39 20.31 -40.83
N THR A 11 21.79 19.85 -41.93
CA THR A 11 20.32 19.67 -42.03
C THR A 11 19.80 18.46 -41.25
N LEU A 12 20.59 17.40 -41.08
CA LEU A 12 20.17 16.23 -40.28
C LEU A 12 20.22 16.50 -38.75
N LEU A 13 21.00 17.48 -38.30
CA LEU A 13 21.11 17.87 -36.89
C LEU A 13 20.04 18.88 -36.44
N LEU A 14 19.29 19.51 -37.36
CA LEU A 14 18.20 20.46 -37.01
C LEU A 14 16.80 19.82 -36.95
N ALA A 15 16.64 18.55 -37.32
CA ALA A 15 15.33 17.89 -37.44
C ALA A 15 14.94 17.01 -36.23
N ALA A 16 15.73 17.01 -35.15
CA ALA A 16 15.43 16.27 -33.92
C ALA A 16 15.41 17.21 -32.71
N LEU A 17 14.59 18.26 -32.77
CA LEU A 17 14.04 18.76 -31.50
C LEU A 17 13.15 17.63 -30.97
N PRO A 18 13.40 17.08 -29.76
CA PRO A 18 12.47 16.14 -29.19
C PRO A 18 11.11 16.84 -29.17
N ALA A 19 10.09 16.23 -29.80
CA ALA A 19 8.72 16.68 -29.61
C ALA A 19 8.52 16.69 -28.09
N MET A 20 8.45 17.88 -27.49
CA MET A 20 8.18 17.99 -26.06
C MET A 20 6.89 17.23 -25.82
N ALA A 21 6.98 16.13 -25.07
CA ALA A 21 5.85 15.26 -24.83
C ALA A 21 4.75 16.12 -24.22
N GLN A 22 3.66 16.33 -24.97
CA GLN A 22 2.72 17.40 -24.65
C GLN A 22 1.95 17.01 -23.39
N ARG A 23 2.00 17.85 -22.36
CA ARG A 23 1.20 17.70 -21.13
C ARG A 23 0.06 18.71 -21.19
N VAL A 24 -1.18 18.27 -21.01
CA VAL A 24 -2.37 19.13 -21.13
C VAL A 24 -3.24 19.01 -19.89
N ALA A 25 -3.90 20.10 -19.52
CA ALA A 25 -4.77 20.11 -18.36
C ALA A 25 -6.01 20.96 -18.62
N LEU A 26 -7.17 20.49 -18.17
CA LEU A 26 -8.38 21.28 -17.97
C LEU A 26 -8.61 21.39 -16.47
N VAL A 27 -8.73 22.62 -15.98
CA VAL A 27 -8.91 22.93 -14.57
C VAL A 27 -10.17 23.77 -14.43
N VAL A 28 -11.17 23.25 -13.73
CA VAL A 28 -12.49 23.85 -13.59
C VAL A 28 -12.76 24.20 -12.14
N GLY A 29 -13.18 25.44 -11.88
CA GLY A 29 -13.63 25.89 -10.57
C GLY A 29 -15.01 26.52 -10.67
N ALA A 30 -16.01 25.92 -10.04
CA ALA A 30 -17.40 26.40 -10.05
C ALA A 30 -17.84 26.74 -8.62
N GLY A 31 -18.01 28.03 -8.34
CA GLY A 31 -18.37 28.58 -7.03
C GLY A 31 -19.57 29.54 -7.05
N ALA A 32 -19.79 30.29 -8.14
CA ALA A 32 -20.82 31.34 -8.24
C ALA A 32 -22.21 30.79 -8.64
N TYR A 33 -22.70 29.77 -7.93
CA TYR A 33 -23.99 29.11 -8.24
C TYR A 33 -25.20 30.05 -8.13
N ARG A 34 -26.10 29.98 -9.11
CA ARG A 34 -27.31 30.81 -9.17
C ARG A 34 -28.49 30.27 -8.37
N HIS A 35 -28.64 28.94 -8.28
CA HIS A 35 -29.84 28.29 -7.76
C HIS A 35 -29.61 27.45 -6.47
N VAL A 36 -28.35 27.42 -5.99
CA VAL A 36 -27.89 26.72 -4.77
C VAL A 36 -26.84 27.57 -4.05
N PRO A 37 -26.53 27.29 -2.76
CA PRO A 37 -25.49 28.01 -2.05
C PRO A 37 -24.15 28.03 -2.82
N GLY A 38 -23.60 29.22 -2.97
CA GLY A 38 -22.29 29.42 -3.58
C GLY A 38 -21.16 28.83 -2.74
N LEU A 39 -20.05 28.51 -3.39
CA LEU A 39 -18.83 28.01 -2.76
C LEU A 39 -17.70 29.01 -3.00
N ALA A 40 -17.01 29.43 -1.94
CA ALA A 40 -15.96 30.44 -2.03
C ALA A 40 -14.58 29.87 -2.45
N ASN A 41 -14.31 28.60 -2.13
CA ASN A 41 -13.04 27.93 -2.42
C ASN A 41 -12.82 27.52 -3.89
N PRO A 42 -13.82 27.11 -4.72
CA PRO A 42 -13.49 26.41 -5.96
C PRO A 42 -12.79 27.26 -7.02
N PRO A 43 -13.13 28.56 -7.22
CA PRO A 43 -12.36 29.42 -8.10
C PRO A 43 -10.90 29.60 -7.65
N ASN A 44 -10.64 29.68 -6.34
CA ASN A 44 -9.28 29.79 -5.81
C ASN A 44 -8.52 28.47 -6.04
N ASP A 45 -9.17 27.35 -5.73
CA ASP A 45 -8.61 26.01 -5.91
C ASP A 45 -8.20 25.76 -7.36
N ALA A 46 -9.09 26.05 -8.30
CA ALA A 46 -8.83 25.90 -9.73
C ALA A 46 -7.71 26.85 -10.21
N ALA A 47 -7.71 28.12 -9.79
CA ALA A 47 -6.67 29.06 -10.18
C ALA A 47 -5.28 28.63 -9.69
N ASP A 48 -5.18 28.21 -8.42
CA ASP A 48 -3.91 27.82 -7.81
C ASP A 48 -3.38 26.50 -8.42
N ILE A 49 -4.26 25.53 -8.71
CA ILE A 49 -3.89 24.28 -9.42
C ILE A 49 -3.47 24.55 -10.86
N ALA A 50 -4.20 25.39 -11.60
CA ALA A 50 -3.84 25.77 -12.96
C ALA A 50 -2.47 26.46 -13.01
N ALA A 51 -2.17 27.33 -12.05
CA ALA A 51 -0.87 27.98 -11.95
C ALA A 51 0.26 26.98 -11.65
N ALA A 52 0.03 26.01 -10.76
CA ALA A 52 0.99 24.95 -10.46
C ALA A 52 1.26 24.06 -11.69
N LEU A 53 0.21 23.58 -12.35
CA LEU A 53 0.35 22.75 -13.56
C LEU A 53 1.05 23.51 -14.70
N ALA A 54 0.79 24.82 -14.85
CA ALA A 54 1.50 25.64 -15.83
C ALA A 54 3.01 25.73 -15.54
N ARG A 55 3.42 25.91 -14.27
CA ARG A 55 4.84 25.86 -13.87
C ARG A 55 5.49 24.50 -14.15
N LEU A 56 4.69 23.43 -14.14
CA LEU A 56 5.10 22.06 -14.44
C LEU A 56 5.08 21.72 -15.94
N GLY A 57 4.87 22.72 -16.80
CA GLY A 57 4.92 22.56 -18.26
C GLY A 57 3.65 22.00 -18.88
N PHE A 58 2.54 21.97 -18.15
CA PHE A 58 1.23 21.66 -18.75
C PHE A 58 0.70 22.87 -19.52
N ARG A 59 0.11 22.60 -20.69
CA ARG A 59 -0.80 23.55 -21.34
C ARG A 59 -2.15 23.49 -20.64
N THR A 60 -2.43 24.48 -19.80
CA THR A 60 -3.62 24.56 -18.97
C THR A 60 -4.75 25.35 -19.64
N ASP A 61 -5.97 24.81 -19.61
CA ASP A 61 -7.24 25.50 -19.90
C ASP A 61 -7.95 25.69 -18.55
N LEU A 62 -7.99 26.94 -18.04
CA LEU A 62 -8.65 27.28 -16.78
C LEU A 62 -10.06 27.82 -17.09
N VAL A 63 -11.07 27.18 -16.54
CA VAL A 63 -12.48 27.57 -16.72
C VAL A 63 -13.11 27.83 -15.36
N LEU A 64 -13.51 29.08 -15.12
CA LEU A 64 -14.16 29.49 -13.87
C LEU A 64 -15.64 29.74 -14.09
N ASP A 65 -16.44 29.29 -13.14
CA ASP A 65 -17.89 29.47 -13.08
C ASP A 65 -18.61 29.19 -14.42
N PRO A 66 -18.37 28.03 -15.06
CA PRO A 66 -18.96 27.74 -16.36
C PRO A 66 -20.46 27.48 -16.27
N ASP A 67 -21.18 27.89 -17.31
CA ASP A 67 -22.46 27.28 -17.64
C ASP A 67 -22.26 25.86 -18.24
N ARG A 68 -23.36 25.13 -18.49
CA ARG A 68 -23.29 23.77 -19.01
C ARG A 68 -22.57 23.69 -20.37
N ALA A 69 -22.87 24.61 -21.28
CA ALA A 69 -22.32 24.59 -22.63
C ALA A 69 -20.81 24.87 -22.61
N GLN A 70 -20.37 25.82 -21.79
CA GLN A 70 -18.96 26.13 -21.57
C GLN A 70 -18.20 24.95 -20.98
N LEU A 71 -18.79 24.27 -19.98
CA LEU A 71 -18.19 23.09 -19.36
C LEU A 71 -18.06 21.94 -20.36
N GLU A 72 -19.11 21.64 -21.13
CA GLU A 72 -19.07 20.61 -22.18
C GLU A 72 -18.04 20.93 -23.25
N GLN A 73 -17.99 22.17 -23.73
CA GLN A 73 -17.00 22.60 -24.72
C GLN A 73 -15.57 22.49 -24.21
N ALA A 74 -15.33 22.81 -22.93
CA ALA A 74 -14.02 22.67 -22.31
C ALA A 74 -13.57 21.20 -22.28
N VAL A 75 -14.46 20.29 -21.88
CA VAL A 75 -14.18 18.84 -21.87
C VAL A 75 -13.89 18.31 -23.28
N ARG A 76 -14.62 18.78 -24.30
CA ARG A 76 -14.33 18.45 -25.71
C ARG A 76 -12.95 18.97 -26.15
N ARG A 77 -12.56 20.18 -25.76
CA ARG A 77 -11.21 20.73 -26.03
C ARG A 77 -10.13 19.92 -25.35
N LEU A 78 -10.36 19.46 -24.11
CA LEU A 78 -9.44 18.57 -23.41
C LEU A 78 -9.23 17.26 -24.18
N GLY A 79 -10.32 16.58 -24.59
CA GLY A 79 -10.22 15.33 -25.34
C GLY A 79 -9.46 15.48 -26.66
N GLN A 80 -9.65 16.60 -27.37
CA GLN A 80 -8.86 16.92 -28.56
C GLN A 80 -7.38 17.16 -28.25
N ALA A 81 -7.11 17.92 -27.18
CA ALA A 81 -5.77 18.26 -26.71
C ALA A 81 -4.99 17.05 -26.17
N ALA A 82 -5.69 16.04 -25.64
CA ALA A 82 -5.11 14.87 -25.01
C ALA A 82 -4.58 13.83 -26.00
N ARG A 83 -4.98 13.89 -27.28
CA ARG A 83 -4.56 12.90 -28.30
C ARG A 83 -3.05 12.91 -28.50
N GLY A 84 -2.41 11.81 -28.14
CA GLY A 84 -0.94 11.65 -28.20
C GLY A 84 -0.20 12.42 -27.10
N ALA A 85 -0.91 12.97 -26.11
CA ALA A 85 -0.30 13.64 -24.98
C ALA A 85 0.41 12.64 -24.05
N GLU A 86 1.49 13.08 -23.41
CA GLU A 86 2.16 12.32 -22.36
C GLU A 86 1.24 12.16 -21.15
N ALA A 87 0.54 13.24 -20.81
CA ALA A 87 -0.37 13.30 -19.69
C ALA A 87 -1.51 14.26 -19.98
N ALA A 88 -2.72 13.87 -19.60
CA ALA A 88 -3.91 14.70 -19.61
C ALA A 88 -4.47 14.78 -18.18
N VAL A 89 -4.66 15.99 -17.66
CA VAL A 89 -5.23 16.23 -16.33
C VAL A 89 -6.61 16.87 -16.48
N PHE A 90 -7.63 16.29 -15.86
CA PHE A 90 -8.89 16.95 -15.58
C PHE A 90 -8.98 17.21 -14.08
N TYR A 91 -9.12 18.47 -13.70
CA TYR A 91 -9.37 18.88 -12.33
C TYR A 91 -10.71 19.62 -12.25
N PHE A 92 -11.55 19.26 -11.29
CA PHE A 92 -12.82 19.94 -11.04
C PHE A 92 -13.01 20.20 -9.55
N ALA A 93 -13.31 21.45 -9.20
CA ALA A 93 -13.78 21.85 -7.89
C ALA A 93 -15.16 22.51 -7.98
N GLY A 94 -16.09 22.11 -7.11
CA GLY A 94 -17.46 22.62 -7.09
C GLY A 94 -18.47 21.63 -6.51
N HIS A 95 -19.75 21.84 -6.79
CA HIS A 95 -20.81 20.88 -6.47
C HIS A 95 -20.81 19.73 -7.49
N ALA A 96 -20.91 18.50 -6.99
CA ALA A 96 -21.15 17.34 -7.81
C ALA A 96 -22.08 16.37 -7.04
N LEU A 97 -22.93 15.65 -7.76
CA LEU A 97 -23.87 14.72 -7.12
C LEU A 97 -23.90 13.36 -7.79
N GLU A 98 -24.31 12.36 -7.03
CA GLU A 98 -24.62 11.02 -7.52
C GLU A 98 -26.12 10.88 -7.70
N ALA A 99 -26.52 10.38 -8.87
CA ALA A 99 -27.89 9.97 -9.12
C ALA A 99 -27.91 8.85 -10.16
N GLY A 100 -28.62 7.77 -9.84
CA GLY A 100 -28.78 6.63 -10.73
C GLY A 100 -27.47 5.88 -11.02
N GLY A 101 -26.52 5.89 -10.09
CA GLY A 101 -25.19 5.28 -10.25
C GLY A 101 -24.22 6.10 -11.10
N ARG A 102 -24.58 7.35 -11.46
CA ARG A 102 -23.76 8.25 -12.29
C ARG A 102 -23.36 9.49 -11.51
N ASN A 103 -22.21 10.05 -11.89
CA ASN A 103 -21.65 11.25 -11.30
C ASN A 103 -21.92 12.46 -12.18
N TRP A 104 -22.54 13.48 -11.60
CA TRP A 104 -22.92 14.69 -12.31
C TRP A 104 -22.13 15.88 -11.77
N LEU A 105 -21.42 16.57 -12.66
CA LEU A 105 -20.73 17.84 -12.38
C LEU A 105 -21.71 18.99 -12.62
N LEU A 106 -21.85 19.88 -11.63
CA LEU A 106 -22.83 20.97 -11.71
C LEU A 106 -22.15 22.26 -12.23
N PRO A 107 -22.59 22.80 -13.37
CA PRO A 107 -22.25 24.17 -13.76
C PRO A 107 -22.95 25.18 -12.84
N VAL A 108 -22.47 26.43 -12.82
CA VAL A 108 -23.02 27.46 -11.90
C VAL A 108 -24.45 27.87 -12.23
N THR A 109 -24.90 27.57 -13.44
CA THR A 109 -26.26 27.85 -13.92
C THR A 109 -27.25 26.73 -13.65
N ALA A 110 -26.81 25.57 -13.12
CA ALA A 110 -27.65 24.38 -12.99
C ALA A 110 -28.89 24.65 -12.13
N GLU A 111 -30.07 24.40 -12.69
CA GLU A 111 -31.35 24.48 -12.00
C GLU A 111 -32.02 23.10 -11.92
N ILE A 112 -31.81 22.38 -10.81
CA ILE A 112 -32.32 21.02 -10.65
C ILE A 112 -33.62 21.02 -9.83
N GLY A 113 -34.74 20.72 -10.49
CA GLY A 113 -36.04 20.49 -9.85
C GLY A 113 -36.34 19.00 -9.62
N SER A 114 -35.80 18.14 -10.48
CA SER A 114 -35.99 16.69 -10.47
C SER A 114 -34.77 15.96 -11.05
N GLU A 115 -34.67 14.64 -10.81
CA GLU A 115 -33.58 13.82 -11.36
C GLU A 115 -33.53 13.85 -12.90
N ARG A 116 -34.69 14.06 -13.53
CA ARG A 116 -34.79 14.21 -14.99
C ARG A 116 -34.09 15.46 -15.50
N ASP A 117 -33.86 16.47 -14.68
CA ASP A 117 -33.24 17.72 -15.12
C ASP A 117 -31.71 17.57 -15.24
N LEU A 118 -31.12 16.59 -14.53
CA LEU A 118 -29.67 16.36 -14.53
C LEU A 118 -29.08 16.17 -15.94
N ARG A 119 -29.79 15.46 -16.83
CA ARG A 119 -29.34 15.26 -18.23
C ARG A 119 -29.25 16.55 -19.04
N PHE A 120 -30.02 17.58 -18.65
CA PHE A 120 -30.12 18.86 -19.35
C PHE A 120 -29.35 19.99 -18.68
N GLU A 121 -29.17 19.91 -17.36
CA GLU A 121 -28.63 21.00 -16.54
C GLU A 121 -27.22 20.70 -16.00
N ALA A 122 -26.83 19.43 -15.90
CA ALA A 122 -25.52 19.01 -15.44
C ALA A 122 -24.71 18.33 -16.56
N LEU A 123 -23.41 18.15 -16.30
CA LEU A 123 -22.53 17.35 -17.16
C LEU A 123 -22.32 15.98 -16.50
N ASP A 124 -22.55 14.90 -17.26
CA ASP A 124 -22.18 13.57 -16.83
C ASP A 124 -20.66 13.40 -16.85
N MET A 125 -20.10 12.93 -15.73
CA MET A 125 -18.68 12.66 -15.59
C MET A 125 -18.19 11.52 -16.48
N ASP A 126 -19.06 10.60 -16.91
CA ASP A 126 -18.67 9.55 -17.86
C ASP A 126 -18.19 10.16 -19.19
N ILE A 127 -18.73 11.32 -19.60
CA ILE A 127 -18.26 12.05 -20.80
C ILE A 127 -16.78 12.44 -20.65
N VAL A 128 -16.34 12.83 -19.45
CA VAL A 128 -14.93 13.16 -19.20
C VAL A 128 -14.07 11.90 -19.33
N GLY A 129 -14.53 10.77 -18.79
CA GLY A 129 -13.87 9.47 -18.94
C GLY A 129 -13.72 9.08 -20.42
N GLU A 130 -14.81 9.17 -21.19
CA GLU A 130 -14.82 8.89 -22.63
C GLU A 130 -13.87 9.79 -23.42
N GLN A 131 -13.75 11.07 -23.05
CA GLN A 131 -12.80 11.99 -23.72
C GLN A 131 -11.34 11.67 -23.40
N LEU A 132 -11.06 10.96 -22.30
CA LEU A 132 -9.71 10.66 -21.81
C LEU A 132 -9.29 9.20 -22.03
N ASP A 133 -10.21 8.33 -22.42
CA ASP A 133 -9.96 6.91 -22.64
C ASP A 133 -9.04 6.68 -23.85
N GLY A 134 -7.88 6.06 -23.61
CA GLY A 134 -6.93 5.66 -24.65
C GLY A 134 -6.30 6.79 -25.47
N VAL A 135 -6.57 8.07 -25.20
CA VAL A 135 -6.06 9.20 -26.00
C VAL A 135 -4.71 9.74 -25.53
N ALA A 136 -4.43 9.68 -24.23
CA ALA A 136 -3.16 10.08 -23.63
C ALA A 136 -2.46 8.86 -22.99
N ARG A 137 -1.13 8.92 -22.82
CA ARG A 137 -0.39 7.85 -22.14
C ARG A 137 -0.81 7.71 -20.66
N VAL A 138 -1.09 8.84 -20.03
CA VAL A 138 -1.57 8.92 -18.64
C VAL A 138 -2.74 9.91 -18.57
N SER A 139 -3.90 9.45 -18.15
CA SER A 139 -5.07 10.29 -17.90
C SER A 139 -5.31 10.39 -16.40
N ILE A 140 -5.40 11.62 -15.87
CA ILE A 140 -5.53 11.89 -14.44
C ILE A 140 -6.78 12.73 -14.22
N VAL A 141 -7.68 12.24 -13.40
CA VAL A 141 -8.93 12.91 -13.03
C VAL A 141 -8.90 13.20 -11.54
N LEU A 142 -8.98 14.47 -11.15
CA LEU A 142 -8.93 14.93 -9.77
C LEU A 142 -10.22 15.69 -9.45
N LEU A 143 -11.04 15.13 -8.57
CA LEU A 143 -12.36 15.67 -8.22
C LEU A 143 -12.37 16.18 -6.79
N ASP A 144 -12.36 17.50 -6.65
CA ASP A 144 -12.49 18.21 -5.38
C ASP A 144 -13.90 18.77 -5.22
N ALA A 145 -14.87 17.86 -5.27
CA ALA A 145 -16.27 18.21 -5.28
C ALA A 145 -16.99 17.70 -4.04
N CYS A 146 -17.81 18.58 -3.48
CA CYS A 146 -18.67 18.26 -2.35
C CYS A 146 -19.81 17.34 -2.83
N ARG A 147 -19.92 16.22 -2.12
CA ARG A 147 -20.90 15.14 -2.32
C ARG A 147 -22.23 15.40 -1.60
N ASP A 148 -22.36 16.54 -0.94
CA ASP A 148 -23.62 16.96 -0.34
C ASP A 148 -24.54 17.40 -1.47
N ASN A 149 -25.67 16.74 -1.66
CA ASN A 149 -26.62 17.10 -2.70
C ASN A 149 -27.39 18.37 -2.26
N PRO A 150 -27.10 19.57 -2.81
CA PRO A 150 -27.78 20.80 -2.39
C PRO A 150 -29.27 20.79 -2.80
N PHE A 151 -29.67 19.88 -3.68
CA PHE A 151 -31.04 19.68 -4.16
C PHE A 151 -31.75 18.52 -3.44
N ARG A 152 -31.16 17.90 -2.40
CA ARG A 152 -31.70 16.73 -1.69
C ARG A 152 -33.16 16.89 -1.26
N LEU A 153 -33.53 18.06 -0.73
CA LEU A 153 -34.90 18.35 -0.29
C LEU A 153 -35.90 18.47 -1.46
N ARG A 154 -35.45 18.94 -2.63
CA ARG A 154 -36.28 19.05 -3.85
C ARG A 154 -36.44 17.69 -4.54
N LEU A 155 -35.36 16.90 -4.55
CA LEU A 155 -35.32 15.56 -5.17
C LEU A 155 -36.05 14.49 -4.33
N ALA A 156 -36.08 14.62 -3.00
CA ALA A 156 -36.77 13.70 -2.09
C ALA A 156 -38.32 13.72 -2.23
N GLY A 157 -38.89 14.78 -2.82
CA GLY A 157 -40.34 14.93 -2.99
C GLY A 157 -40.95 14.22 -4.21
N VAL A 158 -40.13 13.72 -5.14
CA VAL A 158 -40.59 13.37 -6.51
C VAL A 158 -40.40 11.88 -6.87
N SER A 159 -39.66 11.07 -6.10
CA SER A 159 -39.50 9.65 -6.41
C SER A 159 -39.31 8.77 -5.18
N ARG A 160 -40.21 7.79 -4.97
CA ARG A 160 -40.11 6.74 -3.94
C ARG A 160 -39.10 5.64 -4.28
N SER A 161 -38.36 5.77 -5.38
CA SER A 161 -37.51 4.68 -5.92
C SER A 161 -36.04 5.04 -6.14
N ALA A 162 -35.61 6.26 -5.80
CA ALA A 162 -34.21 6.66 -5.97
C ALA A 162 -33.51 6.73 -4.61
N THR A 163 -32.65 5.76 -4.33
CA THR A 163 -31.61 5.91 -3.31
C THR A 163 -30.67 7.02 -3.77
N VAL A 164 -30.88 8.24 -3.29
CA VAL A 164 -29.90 9.32 -3.42
C VAL A 164 -28.70 8.95 -2.56
N GLY A 165 -27.60 8.52 -3.17
CA GLY A 165 -26.40 8.10 -2.45
C GLY A 165 -25.79 9.24 -1.66
N LEU A 166 -25.08 8.90 -0.58
CA LEU A 166 -24.21 9.82 0.14
C LEU A 166 -22.93 10.03 -0.72
N GLY A 167 -23.07 10.72 -1.84
CA GLY A 167 -21.98 11.15 -2.74
C GLY A 167 -21.68 10.29 -3.97
N LEU A 168 -20.74 10.75 -4.82
CA LEU A 168 -20.29 10.17 -6.11
C LEU A 168 -20.15 8.62 -6.16
N ALA A 169 -20.74 8.02 -7.17
CA ALA A 169 -20.55 6.63 -7.54
C ALA A 169 -19.08 6.34 -7.89
N GLN A 170 -18.71 5.06 -7.79
CA GLN A 170 -17.37 4.60 -8.19
C GLN A 170 -17.25 4.64 -9.72
N LEU A 171 -16.26 5.36 -10.24
CA LEU A 171 -15.90 5.32 -11.66
C LEU A 171 -14.96 4.16 -11.94
N ARG A 172 -15.22 3.41 -13.03
CA ARG A 172 -14.24 2.44 -13.54
C ARG A 172 -13.11 3.20 -14.23
N ALA A 173 -11.88 3.04 -13.74
CA ALA A 173 -10.72 3.58 -14.42
C ALA A 173 -10.39 2.73 -15.65
N ALA A 174 -10.44 3.33 -16.84
CA ALA A 174 -9.91 2.72 -18.05
C ALA A 174 -8.39 2.55 -17.94
N VAL A 175 -7.81 1.64 -18.74
CA VAL A 175 -6.35 1.41 -18.74
C VAL A 175 -5.63 2.73 -19.01
N GLY A 176 -4.58 3.02 -18.22
CA GLY A 176 -3.85 4.29 -18.31
C GLY A 176 -4.53 5.47 -17.61
N THR A 177 -5.65 5.25 -16.89
CA THR A 177 -6.36 6.30 -16.16
C THR A 177 -6.24 6.16 -14.64
N LEU A 178 -6.12 7.30 -13.95
CA LEU A 178 -6.26 7.44 -12.52
C LEU A 178 -7.37 8.43 -12.20
N VAL A 179 -8.27 8.06 -11.29
CA VAL A 179 -9.33 8.92 -10.77
C VAL A 179 -9.15 9.08 -9.26
N ALA A 180 -9.02 10.31 -8.78
CA ALA A 180 -8.95 10.63 -7.36
C ALA A 180 -10.09 11.55 -6.93
N PHE A 181 -10.64 11.28 -5.76
CA PHE A 181 -11.73 12.01 -5.13
C PHE A 181 -11.25 12.63 -3.83
N SER A 182 -11.72 13.83 -3.51
CA SER A 182 -11.38 14.53 -2.26
C SER A 182 -11.90 13.84 -1.00
N THR A 183 -12.85 12.91 -1.13
CA THR A 183 -13.31 12.04 -0.03
C THR A 183 -13.77 10.66 -0.51
N ALA A 184 -13.88 9.71 0.42
CA ALA A 184 -14.29 8.33 0.16
C ALA A 184 -15.75 8.23 -0.28
N PRO A 185 -16.12 7.17 -1.04
CA PRO A 185 -17.52 6.87 -1.34
C PRO A 185 -18.38 6.85 -0.07
N GLY A 186 -19.58 7.44 -0.11
CA GLY A 186 -20.48 7.46 1.05
C GLY A 186 -20.28 8.62 2.03
N THR A 187 -19.29 9.50 1.84
CA THR A 187 -18.98 10.60 2.76
C THR A 187 -18.93 11.97 2.07
N VAL A 188 -19.07 13.06 2.83
CA VAL A 188 -19.11 14.44 2.34
C VAL A 188 -17.74 15.10 2.54
N ALA A 189 -17.26 15.81 1.52
CA ALA A 189 -16.03 16.61 1.62
C ALA A 189 -16.31 17.90 2.38
N ALA A 190 -15.36 18.36 3.20
CA ALA A 190 -15.48 19.63 3.90
C ALA A 190 -14.96 20.76 3.01
N ASP A 191 -15.70 21.87 2.93
CA ASP A 191 -15.21 23.10 2.27
C ASP A 191 -13.95 23.64 2.96
N GLY A 192 -13.81 23.39 4.27
CA GLY A 192 -12.72 23.87 5.11
C GLY A 192 -12.90 25.33 5.56
N GLU A 193 -11.98 25.83 6.38
CA GLU A 193 -12.03 27.21 6.93
C GLU A 193 -11.05 28.17 6.22
N GLY A 194 -10.37 27.71 5.15
CA GLY A 194 -9.30 28.46 4.48
C GLY A 194 -9.67 28.93 3.07
N ARG A 195 -8.72 29.63 2.42
CA ARG A 195 -8.82 30.06 1.01
C ARG A 195 -9.08 28.89 0.05
N ASN A 196 -8.39 27.78 0.28
CA ASN A 196 -8.47 26.56 -0.52
C ASN A 196 -9.08 25.42 0.29
N SER A 197 -9.73 24.47 -0.41
CA SER A 197 -10.21 23.24 0.23
C SER A 197 -9.08 22.46 0.91
N PRO A 198 -9.37 21.59 1.89
CA PRO A 198 -8.38 20.71 2.48
C PRO A 198 -7.62 19.85 1.45
N PHE A 199 -8.33 19.34 0.43
CA PHE A 199 -7.76 18.49 -0.60
C PHE A 199 -6.82 19.25 -1.52
N THR A 200 -7.28 20.39 -2.06
CA THR A 200 -6.48 21.20 -2.96
C THR A 200 -5.26 21.79 -2.25
N ARG A 201 -5.42 22.24 -1.02
CA ARG A 201 -4.30 22.71 -0.19
C ARG A 201 -3.23 21.63 0.00
N ALA A 202 -3.63 20.39 0.27
CA ALA A 202 -2.69 19.28 0.43
C ALA A 202 -2.03 18.90 -0.91
N LEU A 203 -2.81 18.89 -2.00
CA LEU A 203 -2.31 18.62 -3.35
C LEU A 203 -1.25 19.64 -3.80
N LEU A 204 -1.53 20.93 -3.61
CA LEU A 204 -0.60 22.02 -3.97
C LEU A 204 0.76 21.91 -3.26
N ARG A 205 0.80 21.39 -2.03
CA ARG A 205 2.07 21.17 -1.30
C ARG A 205 2.94 20.06 -1.89
N ARG A 206 2.35 19.16 -2.69
CA ARG A 206 3.00 17.94 -3.16
C ARG A 206 3.20 17.88 -4.67
N ILE A 207 2.35 18.56 -5.44
CA ILE A 207 2.33 18.46 -6.92
C ILE A 207 3.62 18.94 -7.58
N GLU A 208 4.35 19.86 -6.94
CA GLU A 208 5.63 20.38 -7.42
C GLU A 208 6.84 19.68 -6.77
N ALA A 209 6.63 18.68 -5.91
CA ALA A 209 7.73 17.98 -5.26
C ALA A 209 8.45 17.06 -6.27
N PRO A 210 9.80 17.16 -6.39
CA PRO A 210 10.56 16.33 -7.31
C PRO A 210 10.60 14.87 -6.88
N GLY A 211 10.41 13.96 -7.84
CA GLY A 211 10.66 12.53 -7.66
C GLY A 211 9.60 11.77 -6.86
N ILE A 212 8.46 12.39 -6.54
CA ILE A 212 7.33 11.68 -5.94
C ILE A 212 6.41 11.10 -7.03
N GLU A 213 6.18 9.79 -6.98
CA GLU A 213 5.27 9.12 -7.92
C GLU A 213 3.81 9.49 -7.58
N LEU A 214 2.95 9.61 -8.59
CA LEU A 214 1.56 10.07 -8.46
C LEU A 214 0.75 9.34 -7.38
N ARG A 215 0.80 8.00 -7.31
CA ARG A 215 0.03 7.26 -6.29
C ARG A 215 0.61 7.49 -4.90
N GLN A 216 1.93 7.57 -4.77
CA GLN A 216 2.57 7.95 -3.50
C GLN A 216 2.18 9.38 -3.10
N MET A 217 2.18 10.32 -4.05
CA MET A 217 1.76 11.70 -3.82
C MET A 217 0.32 11.77 -3.30
N LEU A 218 -0.59 11.02 -3.92
CA LEU A 218 -1.98 10.96 -3.48
C LEU A 218 -2.15 10.28 -2.11
N ALA A 219 -1.31 9.30 -1.76
CA ALA A 219 -1.28 8.74 -0.42
C ALA A 219 -0.85 9.77 0.64
N GLU A 220 0.13 10.62 0.32
CA GLU A 220 0.54 11.74 1.20
C GLU A 220 -0.56 12.80 1.32
N VAL A 221 -1.21 13.15 0.20
CA VAL A 221 -2.39 14.03 0.19
C VAL A 221 -3.50 13.47 1.08
N ARG A 222 -3.81 12.17 0.98
CA ARG A 222 -4.81 11.51 1.83
C ARG A 222 -4.49 11.65 3.31
N ARG A 223 -3.22 11.40 3.69
CA ARG A 223 -2.75 11.53 5.07
C ARG A 223 -2.97 12.95 5.58
N GLU A 224 -2.54 13.96 4.82
CA GLU A 224 -2.65 15.37 5.22
C GLU A 224 -4.11 15.83 5.32
N VAL A 225 -4.98 15.42 4.40
CA VAL A 225 -6.41 15.76 4.45
C VAL A 225 -7.08 15.11 5.67
N ARG A 226 -6.77 13.84 5.94
CA ARG A 226 -7.31 13.14 7.12
C ARG A 226 -6.87 13.81 8.41
N GLU A 227 -5.60 14.18 8.53
CA GLU A 227 -5.06 14.92 9.68
C GLU A 227 -5.75 16.29 9.83
N ALA A 228 -5.80 17.09 8.76
CA ALA A 228 -6.36 18.44 8.78
C ALA A 228 -7.87 18.49 9.04
N THR A 229 -8.60 17.42 8.75
CA THR A 229 -10.05 17.33 8.95
C THR A 229 -10.45 16.55 10.20
N GLY A 230 -9.49 16.10 11.02
CA GLY A 230 -9.75 15.28 12.20
C GLY A 230 -10.36 13.92 11.87
N GLY A 231 -10.04 13.37 10.69
CA GLY A 231 -10.58 12.09 10.21
C GLY A 231 -11.91 12.16 9.50
N ARG A 232 -12.54 13.34 9.39
CA ARG A 232 -13.86 13.50 8.75
C ARG A 232 -13.84 13.33 7.23
N GLN A 233 -12.70 13.61 6.60
CA GLN A 233 -12.51 13.50 5.16
C GLN A 233 -11.31 12.59 4.87
N VAL A 234 -11.51 11.61 3.99
CA VAL A 234 -10.47 10.67 3.58
C VAL A 234 -10.46 10.57 2.05
N PRO A 235 -9.53 11.23 1.35
CA PRO A 235 -9.40 11.11 -0.10
C PRO A 235 -9.24 9.67 -0.57
N TRP A 236 -9.79 9.37 -1.75
CA TRP A 236 -9.85 8.01 -2.29
C TRP A 236 -9.54 8.00 -3.78
N GLU A 237 -8.86 6.97 -4.27
CA GLU A 237 -8.47 6.86 -5.67
C GLU A 237 -8.71 5.46 -6.26
N HIS A 238 -8.88 5.45 -7.58
CA HIS A 238 -8.87 4.27 -8.42
C HIS A 238 -7.82 4.45 -9.51
N SER A 239 -6.89 3.51 -9.62
CA SER A 239 -5.78 3.57 -10.57
C SER A 239 -5.76 2.34 -11.44
N ALA A 240 -5.74 2.55 -12.75
CA ALA A 240 -5.43 1.56 -13.77
C ALA A 240 -4.20 1.99 -14.62
N LEU A 241 -3.31 2.79 -14.03
CA LEU A 241 -2.05 3.20 -14.64
C LEU A 241 -1.10 2.00 -14.80
N GLU A 242 -0.52 1.85 -15.99
CA GLU A 242 0.42 0.77 -16.31
C GLU A 242 1.86 1.07 -15.87
N GLY A 243 2.18 2.35 -15.62
CA GLY A 243 3.50 2.82 -15.24
C GLY A 243 3.48 3.80 -14.07
N ALA A 244 4.66 4.28 -13.71
CA ALA A 244 4.82 5.40 -12.79
C ALA A 244 4.63 6.73 -13.53
N PHE A 245 3.93 7.67 -12.91
CA PHE A 245 3.84 9.04 -13.40
C PHE A 245 4.42 10.01 -12.36
N TYR A 246 5.15 11.01 -12.83
CA TYR A 246 5.75 12.05 -12.01
C TYR A 246 5.38 13.41 -12.60
N PHE A 247 4.76 14.27 -11.78
CA PHE A 247 4.55 15.66 -12.13
C PHE A 247 5.91 16.37 -12.32
N VAL A 248 6.81 16.18 -11.34
CA VAL A 248 8.22 16.55 -11.44
C VAL A 248 9.06 15.27 -11.41
N PRO A 249 9.71 14.89 -12.53
CA PRO A 249 10.57 13.71 -12.54
C PRO A 249 11.74 13.87 -11.56
N PRO A 250 12.28 12.77 -11.01
CA PRO A 250 13.48 12.84 -10.20
C PRO A 250 14.64 13.44 -11.02
N PRO A 251 15.54 14.24 -10.42
CA PRO A 251 16.71 14.78 -11.10
C PRO A 251 17.44 13.70 -11.91
N ALA A 252 17.97 14.03 -13.10
CA ALA A 252 18.58 13.05 -14.01
C ALA A 252 19.71 12.22 -13.35
N ALA A 253 20.40 12.75 -12.33
CA ALA A 253 21.38 11.98 -11.55
C ALA A 253 20.71 10.91 -10.67
N THR A 254 19.57 11.22 -10.04
CA THR A 254 18.70 10.29 -9.30
C THR A 254 17.88 9.37 -10.20
N ALA A 255 17.53 9.79 -11.42
CA ALA A 255 16.85 8.97 -12.42
C ALA A 255 17.83 8.05 -13.16
N ALA A 256 19.07 8.47 -13.40
CA ALA A 256 20.13 7.63 -13.95
C ALA A 256 20.69 6.69 -12.89
N THR A 257 20.80 7.11 -11.63
CA THR A 257 21.06 6.14 -10.53
C THR A 257 19.84 5.28 -10.27
N GLY A 258 18.61 5.78 -10.36
CA GLY A 258 17.38 5.00 -10.25
C GLY A 258 17.27 3.96 -11.36
N ALA A 259 17.36 4.36 -12.62
CA ALA A 259 17.36 3.47 -13.78
C ALA A 259 18.60 2.56 -13.84
N ALA A 260 19.77 3.02 -13.41
CA ALA A 260 20.92 2.14 -13.24
C ALA A 260 20.68 1.14 -12.10
N ARG A 261 20.05 1.53 -11.00
CA ARG A 261 19.65 0.65 -9.91
C ARG A 261 18.52 -0.30 -10.30
N ASP A 262 17.57 0.13 -11.13
CA ASP A 262 16.46 -0.67 -11.64
C ASP A 262 16.98 -1.65 -12.69
N ALA A 263 17.84 -1.20 -13.61
CA ALA A 263 18.52 -2.08 -14.56
C ALA A 263 19.47 -3.06 -13.84
N GLU A 264 20.16 -2.59 -12.80
CA GLU A 264 20.99 -3.44 -11.95
C GLU A 264 20.12 -4.43 -11.16
N LEU A 265 18.97 -4.01 -10.62
CA LEU A 265 18.02 -4.88 -9.91
C LEU A 265 17.42 -5.91 -10.85
N VAL A 266 16.99 -5.54 -12.05
CA VAL A 266 16.45 -6.46 -13.06
C VAL A 266 17.52 -7.47 -13.50
N PHE A 267 18.74 -6.99 -13.77
CA PHE A 267 19.86 -7.88 -14.07
C PHE A 267 20.13 -8.80 -12.89
N TRP A 268 20.19 -8.25 -11.67
CA TRP A 268 20.38 -9.00 -10.44
C TRP A 268 19.29 -10.06 -10.23
N GLU A 269 18.00 -9.74 -10.37
CA GLU A 269 16.90 -10.71 -10.27
C GLU A 269 17.04 -11.84 -11.30
N SER A 270 17.54 -11.54 -12.51
CA SER A 270 17.78 -12.57 -13.53
C SER A 270 18.94 -13.53 -13.18
N VAL A 271 19.94 -13.07 -12.42
CA VAL A 271 21.15 -13.87 -12.11
C VAL A 271 21.24 -14.34 -10.66
N ARG A 272 20.48 -13.76 -9.72
CA ARG A 272 20.59 -14.05 -8.27
C ARG A 272 20.34 -15.51 -7.91
N ALA A 273 19.48 -16.17 -8.69
CA ALA A 273 19.16 -17.59 -8.55
C ALA A 273 19.94 -18.48 -9.53
N SER A 274 20.73 -17.89 -10.43
CA SER A 274 21.52 -18.66 -11.40
C SER A 274 22.52 -19.58 -10.68
N ARG A 275 22.70 -20.78 -11.25
CA ARG A 275 23.71 -21.76 -10.82
C ARG A 275 24.94 -21.76 -11.72
N ASN A 276 24.99 -20.90 -12.73
CA ASN A 276 26.12 -20.74 -13.62
C ASN A 276 27.03 -19.60 -13.12
N PRO A 277 28.29 -19.88 -12.71
CA PRO A 277 29.24 -18.85 -12.29
C PRO A 277 29.45 -17.72 -13.31
N ALA A 278 29.33 -18.02 -14.62
CA ALA A 278 29.53 -17.03 -15.67
C ALA A 278 28.51 -15.87 -15.62
N ASP A 279 27.28 -16.14 -15.18
CA ASP A 279 26.21 -15.12 -15.14
C ASP A 279 26.48 -14.08 -14.04
N LEU A 280 27.01 -14.53 -12.90
CA LEU A 280 27.40 -13.65 -11.80
C LEU A 280 28.71 -12.91 -12.10
N GLN A 281 29.65 -13.55 -12.79
CA GLN A 281 30.84 -12.88 -13.32
C GLN A 281 30.46 -11.76 -14.30
N ALA A 282 29.49 -12.02 -15.19
CA ALA A 282 28.97 -11.02 -16.11
C ALA A 282 28.31 -9.85 -15.37
N TYR A 283 27.52 -10.12 -14.32
CA TYR A 283 26.96 -9.08 -13.47
C TYR A 283 28.06 -8.25 -12.77
N LEU A 284 29.07 -8.88 -12.16
CA LEU A 284 30.17 -8.18 -11.48
C LEU A 284 31.03 -7.34 -12.43
N ALA A 285 31.22 -7.81 -13.67
CA ALA A 285 31.92 -7.06 -14.71
C ALA A 285 31.10 -5.86 -15.19
N ARG A 286 29.77 -5.99 -15.27
CA ARG A 286 28.85 -4.94 -15.71
C ARG A 286 28.64 -3.86 -14.63
N PHE A 287 28.62 -4.26 -13.36
CA PHE A 287 28.33 -3.40 -12.21
C PHE A 287 29.44 -3.51 -11.12
N PRO A 288 30.67 -3.03 -11.40
CA PRO A 288 31.83 -3.21 -10.50
C PRO A 288 31.73 -2.46 -9.16
N ALA A 289 30.82 -1.46 -9.08
CA ALA A 289 30.45 -0.73 -7.88
C ALA A 289 28.93 -0.75 -7.62
N GLY A 290 28.24 -1.77 -8.13
CA GLY A 290 26.78 -1.92 -8.01
C GLY A 290 26.30 -2.21 -6.59
N LEU A 291 25.03 -1.92 -6.32
CA LEU A 291 24.33 -2.26 -5.06
C LEU A 291 24.42 -3.74 -4.68
N PHE A 292 24.31 -4.67 -5.64
CA PHE A 292 24.38 -6.11 -5.36
C PHE A 292 25.75 -6.71 -5.67
N ARG A 293 26.78 -5.88 -5.91
CA ARG A 293 28.16 -6.32 -6.14
C ARG A 293 28.62 -7.32 -5.09
N ASP A 294 28.45 -6.99 -3.82
CA ASP A 294 28.93 -7.86 -2.74
C ASP A 294 28.10 -9.14 -2.66
N LEU A 295 26.79 -9.09 -2.95
CA LEU A 295 25.92 -10.26 -3.01
C LEU A 295 26.27 -11.18 -4.19
N ALA A 296 26.55 -10.62 -5.37
CA ALA A 296 26.99 -11.37 -6.53
C ALA A 296 28.40 -11.95 -6.33
N ALA A 297 29.31 -11.23 -5.68
CA ALA A 297 30.63 -11.74 -5.31
C ALA A 297 30.52 -12.88 -4.28
N ASN A 298 29.58 -12.80 -3.34
CA ASN A 298 29.28 -13.87 -2.40
C ASN A 298 28.72 -15.09 -3.13
N ARG A 299 27.72 -14.89 -3.99
CA ARG A 299 27.10 -15.96 -4.77
C ARG A 299 28.07 -16.61 -5.76
N LEU A 300 28.95 -15.82 -6.39
CA LEU A 300 29.98 -16.35 -7.28
C LEU A 300 30.99 -17.20 -6.52
N ARG A 301 31.36 -16.80 -5.29
CA ARG A 301 32.17 -17.63 -4.39
C ARG A 301 31.44 -18.90 -3.97
N GLU A 302 30.12 -18.85 -3.76
CA GLU A 302 29.29 -20.02 -3.47
C GLU A 302 29.17 -20.99 -4.66
N LEU A 303 29.16 -20.49 -5.90
CA LEU A 303 29.13 -21.33 -7.12
C LEU A 303 30.52 -21.82 -7.56
N GLY A 304 31.58 -21.08 -7.23
CA GLY A 304 32.97 -21.49 -7.42
C GLY A 304 33.47 -22.44 -6.33
N ALA A 305 32.75 -22.54 -5.21
CA ALA A 305 32.87 -23.63 -4.26
C ALA A 305 32.13 -24.87 -4.83
N PRO A 306 32.64 -26.11 -4.61
CA PRO A 306 31.93 -27.32 -4.99
C PRO A 306 30.48 -27.28 -4.46
N PRO A 307 29.51 -27.82 -5.22
CA PRO A 307 28.10 -27.43 -5.15
C PRO A 307 27.53 -27.63 -3.74
N GLY A 308 27.35 -26.53 -3.02
CA GLY A 308 26.85 -26.50 -1.65
C GLY A 308 27.09 -25.15 -0.96
N GLY A 309 26.37 -24.10 -1.38
CA GLY A 309 26.44 -22.80 -0.70
C GLY A 309 25.32 -21.86 -1.16
N GLY A 310 24.61 -21.23 -0.22
CA GLY A 310 23.56 -20.21 -0.48
C GLY A 310 22.26 -20.43 0.30
N ALA A 311 22.07 -21.62 0.85
CA ALA A 311 21.23 -21.87 2.01
C ALA A 311 22.14 -22.43 3.08
N ASP A 312 22.86 -21.55 3.80
CA ASP A 312 23.56 -21.86 5.05
C ASP A 312 24.36 -20.66 5.59
N ARG A 313 23.88 -20.06 6.68
CA ARG A 313 24.73 -19.97 7.87
C ARG A 313 24.56 -21.28 8.63
N ILE A 314 25.13 -22.33 8.05
CA ILE A 314 25.53 -23.62 8.64
C ILE A 314 26.82 -23.96 7.88
N ALA A 315 27.95 -23.59 8.46
CA ALA A 315 29.22 -23.50 7.76
C ALA A 315 29.70 -24.85 7.21
N ALA A 316 30.26 -24.81 5.99
CA ALA A 316 31.34 -25.67 5.46
C ALA A 316 31.18 -27.21 5.58
N PRO A 317 31.99 -28.03 4.87
CA PRO A 317 31.99 -29.46 5.08
C PRO A 317 32.54 -29.74 6.49
N GLY A 318 31.63 -29.90 7.46
CA GLY A 318 31.98 -30.11 8.87
C GLY A 318 30.85 -29.94 9.89
N ALA A 319 29.75 -29.23 9.58
CA ALA A 319 28.61 -29.14 10.49
C ALA A 319 27.76 -30.44 10.42
N GLY A 320 27.85 -31.26 11.47
CA GLY A 320 27.23 -32.59 11.53
C GLY A 320 25.71 -32.56 11.34
N ALA A 321 25.19 -33.64 10.75
CA ALA A 321 23.75 -33.91 10.71
C ALA A 321 23.13 -33.79 12.11
N VAL A 322 21.91 -33.26 12.21
CA VAL A 322 21.19 -33.18 13.49
C VAL A 322 20.87 -34.59 13.98
N THR A 323 21.69 -35.09 14.89
CA THR A 323 21.40 -36.25 15.74
C THR A 323 20.80 -35.79 17.07
N GLU A 324 20.12 -36.70 17.78
CA GLU A 324 19.64 -36.44 19.14
C GLU A 324 20.77 -35.92 20.04
N GLU A 325 21.94 -36.54 19.99
CA GLU A 325 23.11 -36.18 20.80
C GLU A 325 23.69 -34.80 20.46
N SER A 326 23.84 -34.50 19.16
CA SER A 326 24.34 -33.19 18.71
C SER A 326 23.40 -32.04 19.11
N LEU A 327 22.08 -32.25 19.00
CA LEU A 327 21.07 -31.27 19.38
C LEU A 327 20.98 -31.13 20.90
N ALA A 328 21.03 -32.23 21.65
CA ALA A 328 21.06 -32.20 23.11
C ALA A 328 22.29 -31.43 23.63
N THR A 329 23.44 -31.58 22.99
CA THR A 329 24.68 -30.85 23.34
C THR A 329 24.49 -29.34 23.22
N VAL A 330 23.91 -28.87 22.12
CA VAL A 330 23.64 -27.43 21.91
C VAL A 330 22.61 -26.92 22.91
N LEU A 331 21.56 -27.69 23.18
CA LEU A 331 20.50 -27.31 24.12
C LEU A 331 21.01 -27.28 25.57
N ALA A 332 21.87 -28.20 25.97
CA ALA A 332 22.42 -28.33 27.32
C ALA A 332 23.21 -27.08 27.78
N ALA A 333 23.66 -26.24 26.84
CA ALA A 333 24.26 -24.94 27.18
C ALA A 333 23.27 -23.99 27.91
N ARG A 334 21.95 -24.24 27.84
CA ARG A 334 20.90 -23.32 28.32
C ARG A 334 19.76 -24.00 29.10
N MET A 335 19.77 -25.32 29.25
CA MET A 335 18.79 -26.08 30.03
C MET A 335 19.45 -27.31 30.69
N THR A 336 18.70 -28.08 31.49
CA THR A 336 19.29 -29.29 32.10
C THR A 336 19.57 -30.35 31.03
N PRO A 337 20.57 -31.23 31.23
CA PRO A 337 20.84 -32.33 30.31
C PRO A 337 19.61 -33.19 30.04
N GLU A 338 18.79 -33.49 31.06
CA GLU A 338 17.58 -34.30 30.89
C GLU A 338 16.57 -33.61 29.96
N ASP A 339 16.34 -32.31 30.14
CA ASP A 339 15.46 -31.53 29.28
C ASP A 339 16.01 -31.42 27.86
N ALA A 340 17.32 -31.22 27.71
CA ALA A 340 17.98 -31.14 26.42
C ALA A 340 17.81 -32.42 25.61
N HIS A 341 18.03 -33.60 26.21
CA HIS A 341 17.81 -34.90 25.57
C HIS A 341 16.34 -35.12 25.22
N ARG A 342 15.42 -34.86 26.16
CA ARG A 342 13.97 -34.99 25.92
C ARG A 342 13.51 -34.13 24.73
N ILE A 343 13.95 -32.87 24.68
CA ILE A 343 13.59 -31.93 23.62
C ILE A 343 14.21 -32.37 22.28
N ALA A 344 15.49 -32.79 22.29
CA ALA A 344 16.17 -33.28 21.10
C ALA A 344 15.47 -34.51 20.52
N ALA A 345 15.17 -35.52 21.34
CA ALA A 345 14.44 -36.72 20.92
C ALA A 345 13.10 -36.38 20.28
N THR A 346 12.36 -35.43 20.88
CA THR A 346 11.06 -34.99 20.34
C THR A 346 11.22 -34.29 18.98
N TYR A 347 12.23 -33.44 18.81
CA TYR A 347 12.52 -32.77 17.54
C TYR A 347 12.92 -33.75 16.43
N ILE A 348 13.73 -34.76 16.74
CA ILE A 348 14.12 -35.81 15.80
C ILE A 348 12.90 -36.63 15.36
N ALA A 349 12.03 -36.99 16.31
CA ALA A 349 10.83 -37.77 16.03
C ALA A 349 9.77 -37.03 15.18
N GLU A 350 9.80 -35.71 15.12
CA GLU A 350 8.84 -34.94 14.31
C GLU A 350 9.06 -35.11 12.81
N ARG A 351 7.97 -35.51 12.14
CA ARG A 351 7.86 -35.66 10.69
C ARG A 351 7.09 -34.49 10.09
N GLY A 352 7.46 -34.08 8.89
CA GLY A 352 6.77 -33.02 8.14
C GLY A 352 7.71 -32.32 7.16
N PRO A 353 7.17 -31.47 6.26
CA PRO A 353 7.96 -30.84 5.21
C PRO A 353 9.01 -29.87 5.77
N ALA A 354 8.66 -29.14 6.82
CA ALA A 354 9.62 -28.29 7.52
C ALA A 354 9.35 -28.18 9.04
N LYS A 355 10.45 -28.12 9.81
CA LYS A 355 10.46 -27.98 11.27
C LYS A 355 11.59 -27.09 11.75
N ALA A 356 11.40 -26.40 12.86
CA ALA A 356 12.46 -25.62 13.49
C ALA A 356 12.27 -25.54 15.01
N ILE A 357 13.38 -25.29 15.70
CA ILE A 357 13.40 -25.12 17.15
C ILE A 357 14.26 -23.91 17.53
N ALA A 358 13.74 -23.13 18.47
CA ALA A 358 14.40 -21.99 19.08
C ALA A 358 14.36 -22.10 20.60
N ILE A 359 15.29 -21.44 21.28
CA ILE A 359 15.35 -21.40 22.75
C ILE A 359 15.36 -19.98 23.25
N GLN A 360 14.81 -19.77 24.45
CA GLN A 360 14.94 -18.52 25.18
C GLN A 360 15.97 -18.68 26.29
N GLY A 361 16.97 -17.80 26.28
CA GLY A 361 18.19 -17.96 27.07
C GLY A 361 18.07 -17.73 28.58
N VAL A 362 16.95 -17.21 29.10
CA VAL A 362 16.81 -16.78 30.51
C VAL A 362 15.85 -17.67 31.30
N ARG A 363 14.71 -18.02 30.72
CA ARG A 363 13.65 -18.87 31.27
C ARG A 363 13.82 -20.35 30.92
N ARG A 364 14.94 -20.72 30.26
CA ARG A 364 15.30 -22.09 29.87
C ARG A 364 14.20 -22.81 29.08
N GLY A 365 13.46 -22.08 28.25
CA GLY A 365 12.36 -22.61 27.47
C GLY A 365 12.74 -22.86 26.02
N SER A 366 12.14 -23.88 25.39
CA SER A 366 12.23 -24.14 23.96
C SER A 366 10.89 -23.95 23.27
N TRP A 367 10.92 -23.42 22.06
CA TRP A 367 9.76 -23.32 21.18
C TRP A 367 10.06 -24.04 19.88
N ARG A 368 9.13 -24.89 19.46
CA ARG A 368 9.30 -25.74 18.30
C ARG A 368 8.07 -25.70 17.42
N ILE A 369 8.29 -25.76 16.13
CA ILE A 369 7.24 -25.86 15.11
C ILE A 369 7.59 -26.98 14.14
N SER A 370 6.57 -27.65 13.65
CA SER A 370 6.65 -28.76 12.71
C SER A 370 5.47 -28.72 11.74
N ALA A 371 5.55 -29.55 10.70
CA ALA A 371 4.51 -29.71 9.69
C ALA A 371 4.12 -28.41 8.95
N LEU A 372 5.07 -27.48 8.79
CA LEU A 372 4.86 -26.30 7.94
C LEU A 372 5.17 -26.60 6.47
N PRO A 373 4.57 -25.87 5.51
CA PRO A 373 4.94 -25.96 4.10
C PRO A 373 6.43 -25.61 3.87
N GLU A 374 7.09 -26.23 2.89
CA GLU A 374 8.53 -26.00 2.63
C GLU A 374 8.85 -24.59 2.12
N ASN A 375 7.86 -23.90 1.54
CA ASN A 375 8.01 -22.59 0.91
C ASN A 375 7.86 -21.41 1.89
N VAL A 376 7.97 -21.64 3.19
CA VAL A 376 7.87 -20.57 4.21
C VAL A 376 9.17 -20.45 5.00
N ASP A 377 9.46 -19.24 5.49
CA ASP A 377 10.60 -19.03 6.38
C ASP A 377 10.29 -19.57 7.78
N VAL A 378 10.53 -20.87 7.97
CA VAL A 378 10.28 -21.57 9.23
C VAL A 378 11.19 -21.04 10.36
N ALA A 379 12.39 -20.56 10.03
CA ALA A 379 13.30 -19.96 10.99
C ALA A 379 12.76 -18.62 11.54
N GLU A 380 12.16 -17.80 10.68
CA GLU A 380 11.48 -16.58 11.10
C GLU A 380 10.27 -16.88 11.97
N ILE A 381 9.38 -17.78 11.53
CA ILE A 381 8.15 -18.14 12.26
C ILE A 381 8.45 -18.72 13.65
N VAL A 382 9.44 -19.62 13.79
CA VAL A 382 9.77 -20.21 15.09
C VAL A 382 10.28 -19.16 16.07
N LEU A 383 11.06 -18.20 15.58
CA LEU A 383 11.62 -17.13 16.41
C LEU A 383 10.57 -16.12 16.85
N GLU A 384 9.61 -15.78 15.98
CA GLU A 384 8.47 -14.94 16.37
C GLU A 384 7.62 -15.60 17.44
N ARG A 385 7.25 -16.86 17.22
CA ARG A 385 6.42 -17.61 18.19
C ARG A 385 7.13 -17.83 19.52
N CYS A 386 8.44 -18.09 19.48
CA CYS A 386 9.27 -18.15 20.68
C CYS A 386 9.28 -16.83 21.44
N GLN A 387 9.49 -15.69 20.75
CA GLN A 387 9.49 -14.38 21.38
C GLN A 387 8.10 -14.01 21.93
N ILE A 388 7.02 -14.38 21.27
CA ILE A 388 5.65 -14.21 21.77
C ILE A 388 5.46 -15.02 23.06
N ALA A 389 5.86 -16.29 23.07
CA ALA A 389 5.72 -17.18 24.22
C ALA A 389 6.47 -16.65 25.45
N TYR A 390 7.74 -16.27 25.29
CA TYR A 390 8.62 -15.94 26.41
C TYR A 390 8.75 -14.45 26.70
N GLY A 391 8.34 -13.58 25.77
CA GLY A 391 8.44 -12.13 25.91
C GLY A 391 9.85 -11.57 25.77
N ALA A 392 10.77 -12.33 25.17
CA ALA A 392 12.15 -11.93 24.94
C ALA A 392 12.68 -12.57 23.65
N PRO A 393 13.63 -11.92 22.96
CA PRO A 393 14.32 -12.49 21.80
C PRO A 393 14.81 -13.93 22.05
N CYS A 394 14.74 -14.76 21.02
CA CYS A 394 15.13 -16.17 21.08
C CYS A 394 16.32 -16.48 20.18
N ILE A 395 16.99 -17.60 20.43
CA ILE A 395 18.12 -18.12 19.65
C ILE A 395 17.60 -19.27 18.80
N LEU A 396 17.90 -19.26 17.50
CA LEU A 396 17.60 -20.40 16.62
C LEU A 396 18.57 -21.53 16.92
N VAL A 397 18.07 -22.77 17.02
CA VAL A 397 18.89 -23.93 17.37
C VAL A 397 18.99 -24.92 16.22
N ALA A 398 17.88 -25.22 15.54
CA ALA A 398 17.90 -26.10 14.37
C ALA A 398 16.75 -25.80 13.41
N VAL A 399 16.99 -26.06 12.13
CA VAL A 399 15.99 -26.06 11.05
C VAL A 399 16.16 -27.36 10.28
N ASN A 400 15.06 -28.11 10.15
CA ASN A 400 15.01 -29.45 9.57
C ASN A 400 16.08 -30.36 10.17
N ASP A 401 17.02 -30.85 9.37
CA ASP A 401 18.05 -31.81 9.79
C ASP A 401 19.41 -31.13 10.01
N ARG A 402 19.43 -29.81 10.22
CA ARG A 402 20.66 -29.02 10.40
C ARG A 402 20.63 -28.12 11.64
N LEU A 403 21.75 -28.09 12.36
CA LEU A 403 21.95 -27.19 13.50
C LEU A 403 22.20 -25.78 13.00
N ALA A 404 21.56 -24.79 13.61
CA ALA A 404 21.81 -23.40 13.32
C ALA A 404 23.15 -22.95 13.92
N GLU A 405 23.82 -22.02 13.25
CA GLU A 405 25.03 -21.39 13.79
C GLU A 405 24.75 -20.74 15.15
N PRO A 406 25.59 -20.97 16.17
CA PRO A 406 25.47 -20.30 17.46
C PRO A 406 25.47 -18.78 17.30
N GLY A 407 24.48 -18.12 17.91
CA GLY A 407 24.31 -16.69 17.79
C GLY A 407 23.59 -16.06 18.99
N PRO A 408 23.61 -14.73 19.10
CA PRO A 408 22.86 -14.02 20.13
C PRO A 408 21.35 -14.16 19.88
N PRO A 409 20.51 -13.94 20.92
CA PRO A 409 19.06 -13.85 20.74
C PRO A 409 18.67 -12.82 19.67
N ARG A 410 17.81 -13.21 18.72
CA ARG A 410 17.38 -12.36 17.60
C ARG A 410 16.06 -11.66 17.92
N PRO A 411 16.01 -10.31 17.97
CA PRO A 411 14.76 -9.59 18.15
C PRO A 411 13.91 -9.69 16.87
N MET A 412 12.60 -9.90 17.05
CA MET A 412 11.62 -9.99 15.97
C MET A 412 10.80 -8.69 15.88
N PRO A 413 11.02 -7.84 14.85
CA PRO A 413 10.39 -6.52 14.76
C PRO A 413 8.86 -6.55 14.81
N ARG A 414 8.22 -7.51 14.13
CA ARG A 414 6.75 -7.67 14.12
C ARG A 414 6.15 -8.02 15.48
N VAL A 415 6.94 -8.64 16.38
CA VAL A 415 6.51 -8.93 17.76
C VAL A 415 6.64 -7.68 18.66
N ALA A 416 7.55 -6.77 18.32
CA ALA A 416 7.78 -5.52 19.04
C ALA A 416 6.90 -4.35 18.54
N HIS A 417 6.14 -4.55 17.46
CA HIS A 417 5.32 -3.52 16.85
C HIS A 417 4.14 -3.10 17.76
N ALA A 418 3.96 -1.80 17.90
CA ALA A 418 2.78 -1.15 18.49
C ALA A 418 2.27 -0.06 17.54
N GLY A 419 0.97 0.18 17.54
CA GLY A 419 0.32 1.18 16.67
C GLY A 419 -0.87 0.61 15.92
N ALA A 420 -1.25 1.21 14.80
CA ALA A 420 -2.41 0.77 14.03
C ALA A 420 -2.25 -0.68 13.54
N PHE A 421 -3.32 -1.45 13.61
CA PHE A 421 -3.37 -2.82 13.10
C PHE A 421 -3.09 -2.84 11.60
N ASP A 422 -2.08 -3.61 11.22
CA ASP A 422 -1.75 -3.95 9.83
C ASP A 422 -1.61 -5.47 9.71
N LEU A 423 -2.38 -6.06 8.79
CA LEU A 423 -2.36 -7.50 8.51
C LEU A 423 -0.97 -7.99 8.07
N ALA A 424 -0.19 -7.14 7.40
CA ALA A 424 1.19 -7.45 7.01
C ALA A 424 2.14 -7.51 8.22
N GLN A 425 1.80 -6.87 9.35
CA GLN A 425 2.62 -6.84 10.56
C GLN A 425 2.26 -7.94 11.58
N VAL A 426 1.23 -8.76 11.32
CA VAL A 426 0.86 -9.85 12.25
C VAL A 426 2.00 -10.88 12.34
N PRO A 427 2.58 -11.14 13.53
CA PRO A 427 3.71 -12.06 13.67
C PRO A 427 3.27 -13.52 13.79
N GLY A 428 4.14 -14.45 13.41
CA GLY A 428 4.01 -15.88 13.68
C GLY A 428 2.93 -16.62 12.87
N ILE A 429 2.40 -15.99 11.81
CA ILE A 429 1.40 -16.58 10.89
C ILE A 429 2.01 -17.02 9.57
N LEU A 430 1.36 -18.00 8.96
CA LEU A 430 1.67 -18.43 7.59
C LEU A 430 1.27 -17.35 6.58
N PRO A 431 2.00 -17.21 5.45
CA PRO A 431 1.66 -16.26 4.38
C PRO A 431 0.22 -16.41 3.87
N THR A 432 -0.31 -17.64 3.81
CA THR A 432 -1.69 -17.92 3.39
C THR A 432 -2.76 -17.24 4.26
N ARG A 433 -2.43 -16.86 5.50
CA ARG A 433 -3.35 -16.15 6.40
C ARG A 433 -3.37 -14.63 6.18
N ARG A 434 -2.56 -14.11 5.25
CA ARG A 434 -2.44 -12.67 4.95
C ARG A 434 -3.22 -12.24 3.68
N GLY A 435 -3.80 -13.18 2.92
CA GLY A 435 -4.45 -12.90 1.65
C GLY A 435 -5.90 -12.38 1.73
N PRO A 436 -6.46 -11.86 0.62
CA PRO A 436 -7.87 -11.50 0.52
C PRO A 436 -8.78 -12.71 0.84
N GLY A 437 -9.79 -12.51 1.69
CA GLY A 437 -10.67 -13.61 2.14
C GLY A 437 -10.11 -14.46 3.27
N ALA A 438 -8.88 -14.17 3.75
CA ALA A 438 -8.34 -14.80 4.95
C ALA A 438 -9.13 -14.40 6.20
N ASP A 439 -9.09 -15.27 7.20
CA ASP A 439 -9.81 -15.19 8.46
C ASP A 439 -9.69 -13.83 9.16
N LEU A 440 -8.49 -13.24 9.13
CA LEU A 440 -8.17 -11.96 9.75
C LEU A 440 -8.73 -10.73 8.99
N ALA A 441 -9.10 -10.86 7.71
CA ALA A 441 -9.71 -9.76 6.96
C ALA A 441 -11.06 -9.35 7.55
N ARG A 442 -11.79 -10.30 8.17
CA ARG A 442 -13.07 -10.03 8.84
C ARG A 442 -12.90 -9.19 10.10
N TYR A 443 -11.80 -9.35 10.82
CA TYR A 443 -11.49 -8.47 11.96
C TYR A 443 -11.24 -7.03 11.50
N VAL A 444 -10.50 -6.87 10.39
CA VAL A 444 -10.22 -5.53 9.82
C VAL A 444 -11.51 -4.82 9.44
N ALA A 445 -12.41 -5.49 8.72
CA ALA A 445 -13.68 -4.93 8.28
C ALA A 445 -14.75 -4.81 9.39
N GLY A 446 -14.59 -5.50 10.51
CA GLY A 446 -15.59 -5.53 11.58
C GLY A 446 -15.68 -4.22 12.35
N PRO A 447 -16.87 -3.87 12.88
CA PRO A 447 -17.10 -2.63 13.63
C PRO A 447 -16.41 -2.65 14.99
N GLU A 448 -16.07 -1.46 15.49
CA GLU A 448 -15.70 -1.24 16.89
C GLU A 448 -16.94 -1.23 17.80
N PRO A 449 -16.78 -1.45 19.12
CA PRO A 449 -15.59 -1.92 19.81
C PRO A 449 -15.17 -3.35 19.40
N LYS A 450 -13.87 -3.57 19.22
CA LYS A 450 -13.31 -4.85 18.74
C LYS A 450 -11.97 -5.19 19.35
N ALA A 451 -11.68 -6.47 19.47
CA ALA A 451 -10.40 -6.93 20.01
C ALA A 451 -9.99 -8.27 19.40
N MET A 452 -8.69 -8.55 19.43
CA MET A 452 -8.09 -9.78 18.95
C MET A 452 -7.11 -10.31 19.98
N ALA A 453 -7.26 -11.58 20.35
CA ALA A 453 -6.31 -12.34 21.12
C ALA A 453 -5.50 -13.26 20.19
N MET A 454 -4.26 -13.51 20.58
CA MET A 454 -3.37 -14.45 19.90
C MET A 454 -2.79 -15.45 20.87
N HIS A 455 -2.54 -16.65 20.36
CA HIS A 455 -1.78 -17.67 21.04
C HIS A 455 -0.38 -17.80 20.41
N PRO A 456 0.68 -18.09 21.18
CA PRO A 456 2.02 -18.24 20.62
C PRO A 456 2.16 -19.33 19.54
N THR A 457 1.20 -20.26 19.41
CA THR A 457 1.16 -21.22 18.28
C THR A 457 0.70 -20.60 16.95
N GLY A 458 0.47 -19.29 16.89
CA GLY A 458 0.02 -18.58 15.69
C GLY A 458 -1.48 -18.70 15.40
N ARG A 459 -2.28 -19.01 16.42
CA ARG A 459 -3.75 -18.99 16.37
C ARG A 459 -4.28 -17.65 16.87
N PHE A 460 -5.40 -17.20 16.31
CA PHE A 460 -5.98 -15.90 16.56
C PHE A 460 -7.48 -16.03 16.74
N TYR A 461 -8.04 -15.18 17.60
CA TYR A 461 -9.46 -15.16 17.96
C TYR A 461 -9.84 -13.71 18.16
N TRP A 462 -11.01 -13.31 17.69
CA TRP A 462 -11.42 -11.91 17.80
C TRP A 462 -12.92 -11.76 18.04
N ARG A 463 -13.28 -10.57 18.52
CA ARG A 463 -14.64 -10.10 18.68
C ARG A 463 -14.75 -8.70 18.07
N THR A 464 -15.83 -8.44 17.33
CA THR A 464 -16.14 -7.13 16.75
C THR A 464 -17.56 -6.73 17.13
N GLY A 465 -17.86 -5.43 17.19
CA GLY A 465 -19.17 -4.90 17.57
C GLY A 465 -19.62 -5.31 18.97
N ALA A 466 -18.70 -5.35 19.93
CA ALA A 466 -19.05 -5.65 21.32
C ALA A 466 -19.69 -4.44 22.02
N ALA A 467 -20.31 -4.65 23.18
CA ALA A 467 -20.92 -3.56 23.96
C ALA A 467 -19.90 -2.53 24.49
N SER A 468 -18.65 -2.94 24.69
CA SER A 468 -17.55 -2.09 25.13
C SER A 468 -16.20 -2.68 24.68
N ARG A 469 -15.14 -1.86 24.74
CA ARG A 469 -13.76 -2.33 24.51
C ARG A 469 -13.39 -3.49 25.43
N THR A 470 -13.65 -3.34 26.73
CA THR A 470 -13.40 -4.38 27.75
C THR A 470 -14.13 -5.68 27.41
N ALA A 471 -15.41 -5.60 27.00
CA ALA A 471 -16.18 -6.77 26.59
C ALA A 471 -15.62 -7.44 25.32
N ALA A 472 -15.10 -6.65 24.37
CA ALA A 472 -14.43 -7.20 23.19
C ALA A 472 -13.16 -7.96 23.57
N GLU A 473 -12.30 -7.34 24.39
CA GLU A 473 -11.03 -7.92 24.84
C GLU A 473 -11.26 -9.21 25.65
N GLU A 474 -12.24 -9.19 26.56
CA GLU A 474 -12.65 -10.35 27.35
C GLU A 474 -13.15 -11.50 26.46
N ALA A 475 -14.05 -11.21 25.52
CA ALA A 475 -14.57 -12.22 24.61
C ALA A 475 -13.45 -12.85 23.75
N ALA A 476 -12.52 -12.04 23.25
CA ALA A 476 -11.40 -12.54 22.43
C ALA A 476 -10.45 -13.41 23.25
N LEU A 477 -10.09 -12.98 24.48
CA LEU A 477 -9.23 -13.74 25.38
C LEU A 477 -9.87 -15.06 25.81
N ASN A 478 -11.16 -15.04 26.17
CA ASN A 478 -11.91 -16.24 26.56
C ASN A 478 -11.99 -17.23 25.38
N ALA A 479 -12.36 -16.77 24.19
CA ALA A 479 -12.41 -17.61 22.99
C ALA A 479 -11.05 -18.30 22.70
N CYS A 480 -9.95 -17.59 22.94
CA CYS A 480 -8.61 -18.15 22.76
C CYS A 480 -8.21 -19.14 23.86
N ASN A 481 -8.50 -18.80 25.12
CA ASN A 481 -8.13 -19.62 26.27
C ASN A 481 -8.96 -20.90 26.37
N ASP A 482 -10.21 -20.86 25.91
CA ASP A 482 -11.17 -21.96 25.94
C ASP A 482 -11.13 -22.85 24.68
N ASP A 483 -10.21 -22.59 23.74
CA ASP A 483 -10.04 -23.45 22.57
C ASP A 483 -9.66 -24.89 22.99
N ARG A 484 -10.61 -25.81 22.74
CA ARG A 484 -10.51 -27.23 23.06
C ARG A 484 -9.38 -27.92 22.30
N GLU A 485 -9.06 -27.49 21.08
CA GLU A 485 -7.95 -28.05 20.30
C GLU A 485 -6.60 -27.78 20.95
N ARG A 486 -6.53 -26.71 21.74
CA ARG A 486 -5.31 -26.32 22.45
C ARG A 486 -5.11 -27.09 23.75
N ASN A 487 -6.19 -27.57 24.36
CA ASN A 487 -6.19 -28.28 25.65
C ASN A 487 -5.28 -27.59 26.71
N ARG A 488 -5.33 -26.26 26.76
CA ARG A 488 -4.51 -25.40 27.65
C ARG A 488 -2.97 -25.54 27.49
N ARG A 489 -2.48 -26.16 26.42
CA ARG A 489 -1.04 -26.32 26.14
C ARG A 489 -0.38 -24.99 25.75
N ASP A 490 0.87 -24.81 26.18
CA ASP A 490 1.74 -23.68 25.81
C ASP A 490 1.33 -22.29 26.33
N GLY A 491 0.56 -22.26 27.42
CA GLY A 491 0.33 -21.05 28.24
C GLY A 491 -0.94 -20.26 27.89
N PRO A 492 -1.16 -19.10 28.51
CA PRO A 492 -2.34 -18.27 28.24
C PRO A 492 -2.16 -17.44 26.97
N CYS A 493 -3.29 -17.07 26.36
CA CYS A 493 -3.30 -16.16 25.23
C CYS A 493 -2.94 -14.73 25.66
N LEU A 494 -2.47 -13.96 24.68
CA LEU A 494 -2.16 -12.54 24.82
C LEU A 494 -3.15 -11.73 24.00
N LEU A 495 -3.49 -10.55 24.48
CA LEU A 495 -4.19 -9.58 23.67
C LEU A 495 -3.23 -9.05 22.60
N TYR A 496 -3.59 -9.23 21.33
CA TYR A 496 -2.82 -8.75 20.19
C TYR A 496 -3.25 -7.35 19.78
N ALA A 497 -4.56 -7.12 19.64
CA ALA A 497 -5.10 -5.83 19.22
C ALA A 497 -6.41 -5.46 19.94
N SER A 498 -6.64 -4.17 20.11
CA SER A 498 -7.82 -3.57 20.75
C SER A 498 -8.19 -2.29 20.01
N ASP A 499 -9.43 -2.18 19.53
CA ASP A 499 -9.96 -1.08 18.71
C ASP A 499 -9.00 -0.65 17.58
N GLY A 500 -8.52 -1.65 16.84
CA GLY A 500 -7.62 -1.44 15.72
C GLY A 500 -6.19 -1.00 16.11
N GLN A 501 -5.81 -1.04 17.39
CA GLN A 501 -4.45 -0.80 17.86
C GLN A 501 -3.78 -2.09 18.32
N VAL A 502 -2.56 -2.35 17.86
CA VAL A 502 -1.69 -3.45 18.30
C VAL A 502 -1.12 -3.12 19.68
N VAL A 503 -1.39 -4.03 20.62
CA VAL A 503 -1.04 -3.93 22.04
C VAL A 503 -0.19 -5.12 22.51
N LEU A 504 0.29 -5.94 21.57
CA LEU A 504 1.12 -7.12 21.86
C LEU A 504 2.35 -6.82 22.73
N PRO A 505 3.09 -5.69 22.54
CA PRO A 505 4.25 -5.38 23.37
C PRO A 505 3.93 -5.22 24.86
N GLU A 506 2.68 -4.87 25.20
CA GLU A 506 2.22 -4.76 26.59
C GLU A 506 2.00 -6.13 27.26
N ARG A 507 1.96 -7.21 26.46
CA ARG A 507 1.78 -8.60 26.91
C ARG A 507 0.55 -8.81 27.81
N ARG A 508 -0.53 -8.08 27.53
CA ARG A 508 -1.76 -8.13 28.32
C ARG A 508 -2.43 -9.51 28.21
N ARG A 509 -2.84 -10.05 29.35
CA ARG A 509 -3.56 -11.33 29.50
C ARG A 509 -4.97 -11.16 30.05
N THR A 510 -5.30 -9.93 30.43
CA THR A 510 -6.58 -9.52 30.98
C THR A 510 -7.09 -8.33 30.19
N PRO A 511 -8.42 -8.13 30.15
CA PRO A 511 -9.01 -6.94 29.57
C PRO A 511 -8.55 -5.67 30.29
N THR A 512 -8.62 -4.55 29.56
CA THR A 512 -8.48 -3.20 30.10
C THR A 512 -9.68 -2.92 31.01
N PRO A 513 -9.46 -2.42 32.22
CA PRO A 513 -10.55 -1.92 33.06
C PRO A 513 -11.41 -0.89 32.29
N PRO A 514 -12.73 -0.85 32.57
CA PRO A 514 -13.66 0.07 31.90
C PRO A 514 -13.31 1.54 32.10
#